data_AF-A0A356ERH4-F1
#
_entry.id   AF-A0A356ERH4-F1
#
_cell.length_a   1.000
_cell.length_b   1.000
_cell.length_c   1.000
_cell.angle_alpha   90.00
_cell.angle_beta   90.00
_cell.angle_gamma   90.00
#
_symmetry.space_group_name_H-M   'P 1'
#
loop_
_entity.id
_entity.type
_entity.pdbx_description
1 polymer ?
#
loop_
_entity_poly.entity_id
_entity_poly.type
_entity_poly.pdbx_seq_one_letter_code
_entity_poly.pdbx_strand_id
1 'polypeptide(L)'
;MTSLRRPILLCVVLLGLSTPGAASAMERVVFERDGRQQTVVGRVVVEAQDGGLLLLARDGVLWTIPPEEKVSLATDDEPFAPLSADELAKNLLAELPPGFEVHQTRNYLILHNSSRAYAVWCGSLFERLYQAFSNDWKNRGFELTEPEFPLVAVIFGDRESYLRFARAGELGDAAESILGYYSLRTNRMTMCDLTGISSLARGRRIRSATQIDQILSAPDALMTVATIVHEATHQIAYNRGMHVRLSDCPLWLAEGLAIRFETPDLSSAKGWRGIGQVNPSRLERFNEYLARRPADSLATLIAKDDRFRNPATALNAYAEAWALTYFLIRNR
;
A
#
# COMPACT_ATOMS: atom_id res chain seq x y z
N MET A 1 -15.12 57.97 -7.79
CA MET A 1 -13.99 57.09 -7.44
C MET A 1 -14.44 55.65 -7.60
N THR A 2 -14.05 55.08 -8.74
CA THR A 2 -14.51 53.82 -9.33
C THR A 2 -13.95 52.60 -8.61
N SER A 3 -14.83 51.71 -8.17
CA SER A 3 -14.53 50.40 -7.58
C SER A 3 -14.14 49.41 -8.69
N LEU A 4 -12.87 49.00 -8.74
CA LEU A 4 -12.42 47.88 -9.56
C LEU A 4 -12.81 46.57 -8.87
N ARG A 5 -13.78 45.85 -9.44
CA ARG A 5 -14.02 44.43 -9.15
C ARG A 5 -13.08 43.60 -10.05
N ARG A 6 -12.14 42.89 -9.44
CA ARG A 6 -11.33 41.86 -10.13
C ARG A 6 -12.22 40.62 -10.37
N PRO A 7 -12.31 40.08 -11.60
CA PRO A 7 -12.96 38.80 -11.82
C PRO A 7 -12.04 37.69 -11.31
N ILE A 8 -12.56 36.83 -10.42
CA ILE A 8 -11.93 35.58 -10.03
C ILE A 8 -12.11 34.63 -11.20
N LEU A 9 -11.01 34.30 -11.90
CA LEU A 9 -11.00 33.31 -12.96
C LEU A 9 -11.15 31.92 -12.31
N LEU A 10 -12.36 31.36 -12.38
CA LEU A 10 -12.64 30.00 -11.91
C LEU A 10 -12.06 29.03 -12.95
N CYS A 11 -10.84 28.53 -12.73
CA CYS A 11 -10.29 27.42 -13.52
C CYS A 11 -11.05 26.14 -13.16
N VAL A 12 -12.08 25.83 -13.93
CA VAL A 12 -12.73 24.52 -13.92
C VAL A 12 -11.79 23.56 -14.63
N VAL A 13 -11.07 22.73 -13.87
CA VAL A 13 -10.37 21.56 -14.41
C VAL A 13 -11.44 20.52 -14.71
N LEU A 14 -11.82 20.42 -15.98
CA LEU A 14 -12.62 19.30 -16.50
C LEU A 14 -11.68 18.09 -16.60
N LEU A 15 -11.66 17.26 -15.56
CA LEU A 15 -11.15 15.89 -15.66
C LEU A 15 -12.08 15.14 -16.61
N GLY A 16 -11.58 14.82 -17.80
CA GLY A 16 -12.30 13.97 -18.75
C GLY A 16 -12.54 12.60 -18.11
N LEU A 17 -13.82 12.28 -17.88
CA LEU A 17 -14.25 10.94 -17.52
C LEU A 17 -13.96 10.01 -18.71
N SER A 18 -12.91 9.21 -18.61
CA SER A 18 -12.67 8.11 -19.53
C SER A 18 -13.79 7.07 -19.38
N THR A 19 -14.50 6.85 -20.47
CA THR A 19 -15.54 5.82 -20.60
C THR A 19 -14.95 4.44 -20.34
N PRO A 20 -15.56 3.59 -19.50
CA PRO A 20 -15.14 2.21 -19.34
C PRO A 20 -15.60 1.42 -20.57
N GLY A 21 -14.68 0.99 -21.45
CA GLY A 21 -15.07 0.10 -22.55
C GLY A 21 -14.13 -0.01 -23.75
N ALA A 22 -13.12 0.85 -23.91
CA ALA A 22 -12.08 0.58 -24.90
C ALA A 22 -11.02 -0.32 -24.26
N ALA A 23 -10.79 -1.51 -24.82
CA ALA A 23 -9.59 -2.27 -24.52
C ALA A 23 -8.40 -1.33 -24.75
N SER A 24 -7.68 -1.00 -23.68
CA SER A 24 -6.50 -0.15 -23.82
C SER A 24 -5.46 -0.96 -24.58
N ALA A 25 -5.05 -0.42 -25.73
CA ALA A 25 -4.00 -1.01 -26.55
C ALA A 25 -2.72 -1.14 -25.72
N MET A 26 -1.96 -2.20 -25.99
CA MET A 26 -0.66 -2.37 -25.38
C MET A 26 0.33 -1.39 -26.01
N GLU A 27 0.91 -0.53 -25.18
CA GLU A 27 1.86 0.49 -25.57
C GLU A 27 3.29 0.04 -25.22
N ARG A 28 4.20 0.19 -26.17
CA ARG A 28 5.63 0.02 -25.98
C ARG A 28 6.29 1.40 -25.91
N VAL A 29 6.82 1.74 -24.74
CA VAL A 29 7.52 3.00 -24.51
C VAL A 29 9.00 2.75 -24.36
N VAL A 30 9.80 3.48 -25.13
CA VAL A 30 11.25 3.56 -24.97
C VAL A 30 11.60 4.91 -24.37
N PHE A 31 12.35 4.92 -23.28
CA PHE A 31 12.78 6.14 -22.60
C PHE A 31 14.21 6.03 -22.09
N GLU A 32 14.86 7.17 -21.86
CA GLU A 32 16.23 7.24 -21.34
C GLU A 32 16.22 7.81 -19.92
N ARG A 33 16.78 7.05 -18.97
CA ARG A 33 16.93 7.46 -17.57
C ARG A 33 18.29 7.04 -17.05
N ASP A 34 18.96 7.94 -16.34
CA ASP A 34 20.32 7.72 -15.82
C ASP A 34 21.33 7.26 -16.89
N GLY A 35 21.21 7.82 -18.11
CA GLY A 35 22.06 7.47 -19.25
C GLY A 35 21.86 6.05 -19.79
N ARG A 36 20.74 5.40 -19.44
CA ARG A 36 20.37 4.07 -19.93
C ARG A 36 19.02 4.12 -20.62
N GLN A 37 18.96 3.52 -21.80
CA GLN A 37 17.70 3.30 -22.48
C GLN A 37 16.96 2.11 -21.86
N GLN A 38 15.68 2.32 -21.54
CA GLN A 38 14.78 1.33 -21.00
C GLN A 38 13.58 1.17 -21.93
N THR A 39 13.00 -0.03 -21.97
CA THR A 39 11.78 -0.31 -22.71
C THR A 39 10.78 -0.94 -21.77
N VAL A 40 9.58 -0.37 -21.71
CA VAL A 40 8.47 -0.88 -20.91
C VAL A 40 7.26 -1.07 -21.80
N VAL A 41 6.57 -2.18 -21.58
CA VAL A 41 5.34 -2.52 -22.28
C VAL A 41 4.19 -2.51 -21.26
N GLY A 42 3.12 -1.78 -21.57
CA GLY A 42 2.03 -1.56 -20.63
C GLY A 42 0.85 -0.83 -21.26
N ARG A 43 -0.05 -0.31 -20.43
CA ARG A 43 -1.12 0.60 -20.88
C ARG A 43 -0.88 2.00 -20.36
N VAL A 44 -1.17 3.01 -21.17
CA VAL A 44 -1.15 4.41 -20.70
C VAL A 44 -2.37 4.63 -19.80
N VAL A 45 -2.11 5.02 -18.56
CA VAL A 45 -3.15 5.35 -17.56
C VAL A 45 -3.52 6.83 -17.67
N VAL A 46 -2.51 7.69 -17.82
CA VAL A 46 -2.67 9.14 -17.97
C VAL A 46 -1.61 9.64 -18.95
N GLU A 47 -2.01 10.53 -19.85
CA GLU A 47 -1.12 11.43 -20.57
C GLU A 47 -1.29 12.84 -20.00
N ALA A 48 -0.20 13.41 -19.50
CA ALA A 48 -0.16 14.75 -18.94
C ALA A 48 -0.19 15.80 -20.07
N GLN A 49 -0.58 17.03 -19.74
CA GLN A 49 -0.70 18.11 -20.73
C GLN A 49 0.63 18.48 -21.41
N ASP A 50 1.75 18.23 -20.74
CA ASP A 50 3.10 18.43 -21.25
C ASP A 50 3.61 17.25 -22.09
N GLY A 51 2.80 16.20 -22.27
CA GLY A 51 3.15 14.98 -23.02
C GLY A 51 3.88 13.92 -22.19
N GLY A 52 4.01 14.11 -20.87
CA GLY A 52 4.45 13.08 -19.94
C GLY A 52 3.45 11.93 -19.83
N LEU A 53 3.94 10.72 -19.56
CA LEU A 53 3.11 9.52 -19.49
C LEU A 53 3.14 8.90 -18.10
N LEU A 54 1.98 8.45 -17.63
CA LEU A 54 1.87 7.45 -16.58
C LEU A 54 1.50 6.11 -17.23
N LEU A 55 2.45 5.18 -17.29
CA LEU A 55 2.29 3.87 -17.90
C LEU A 55 2.16 2.79 -16.82
N LEU A 56 1.12 1.96 -16.90
CA LEU A 56 0.98 0.74 -16.09
C LEU A 56 1.54 -0.45 -16.85
N ALA A 57 2.68 -0.97 -16.42
CA ALA A 57 3.31 -2.13 -17.00
C ALA A 57 2.54 -3.43 -16.68
N ARG A 58 2.80 -4.49 -17.47
CA ARG A 58 2.16 -5.80 -17.32
C ARG A 58 2.45 -6.49 -15.99
N ASP A 59 3.49 -6.09 -15.28
CA ASP A 59 3.86 -6.56 -13.94
C ASP A 59 3.20 -5.76 -12.80
N GLY A 60 2.38 -4.75 -13.13
CA GLY A 60 1.70 -3.89 -12.17
C GLY A 60 2.49 -2.65 -11.74
N VAL A 61 3.72 -2.45 -12.25
CA VAL A 61 4.52 -1.26 -11.94
C VAL A 61 3.98 -0.05 -12.68
N LEU A 62 3.86 1.08 -11.97
CA LEU A 62 3.57 2.38 -12.55
C LEU A 62 4.88 3.10 -12.89
N TRP A 63 4.99 3.54 -14.14
CA TRP A 63 6.12 4.29 -14.66
C TRP A 63 5.66 5.71 -14.99
N THR A 64 6.22 6.68 -14.28
CA THR A 64 6.15 8.11 -14.63
C THR A 64 7.28 8.39 -15.62
N ILE A 65 6.94 8.74 -16.86
CA ILE A 65 7.89 9.00 -17.95
C ILE A 65 7.70 10.45 -18.38
N PRO A 66 8.57 11.37 -17.92
CA PRO A 66 8.57 12.76 -18.36
C PRO A 66 8.76 12.87 -19.89
N PRO A 67 8.23 13.91 -20.52
CA PRO A 67 8.33 14.08 -21.97
C PRO A 67 9.78 14.13 -22.47
N GLU A 68 10.71 14.68 -21.69
CA GLU A 68 12.13 14.79 -22.00
C GLU A 68 12.89 13.45 -21.96
N GLU A 69 12.39 12.47 -21.20
CA GLU A 69 12.97 11.13 -21.15
C GLU A 69 12.45 10.24 -22.28
N LYS A 70 11.30 10.58 -22.86
CA LYS A 70 10.60 9.75 -23.85
C LYS A 70 11.34 9.78 -25.19
N VAL A 71 11.81 8.62 -25.62
CA VAL A 71 12.47 8.43 -26.92
C VAL A 71 11.45 8.03 -27.99
N SER A 72 10.58 7.07 -27.69
CA SER A 72 9.51 6.66 -28.61
C SER A 72 8.33 6.00 -27.90
N LEU A 73 7.18 6.05 -28.57
CA LEU A 73 5.93 5.38 -28.19
C LEU A 73 5.41 4.64 -29.43
N ALA A 74 5.15 3.35 -29.28
CA ALA A 74 4.54 2.52 -30.32
C ALA A 74 3.34 1.76 -29.74
N THR A 75 2.23 1.80 -30.46
CA THR A 75 0.99 1.11 -30.09
C THR A 75 0.94 -0.24 -30.79
N ASP A 76 0.76 -1.31 -30.01
CA ASP A 76 0.52 -2.66 -30.50
C ASP A 76 -1.00 -2.91 -30.61
N ASP A 77 -1.43 -3.71 -31.59
CA ASP A 77 -2.86 -4.04 -31.79
C ASP A 77 -3.41 -5.04 -30.73
N GLU A 78 -2.56 -5.55 -29.85
CA GLU A 78 -2.95 -6.51 -28.82
C GLU A 78 -3.56 -5.79 -27.60
N PRO A 79 -4.64 -6.34 -27.01
CA PRO A 79 -5.22 -5.79 -25.80
C PRO A 79 -4.25 -5.96 -24.62
N PHE A 80 -4.22 -4.97 -23.73
CA PHE A 80 -3.45 -5.09 -22.49
C PHE A 80 -3.85 -6.33 -21.68
N ALA A 81 -2.87 -7.12 -21.29
CA ALA A 81 -3.02 -8.26 -20.40
C ALA A 81 -1.93 -8.24 -19.31
N PRO A 82 -2.28 -8.32 -18.01
CA PRO A 82 -1.31 -8.55 -16.94
C PRO A 82 -0.48 -9.81 -17.20
N LEU A 83 0.72 -9.86 -16.61
CA LEU A 83 1.45 -11.13 -16.50
C LEU A 83 0.64 -12.12 -15.66
N SER A 84 0.69 -13.40 -16.05
CA SER A 84 0.18 -14.47 -15.19
C SER A 84 0.97 -14.53 -13.88
N ALA A 85 0.39 -15.18 -12.86
CA ALA A 85 1.08 -15.34 -11.57
C ALA A 85 2.45 -16.04 -11.72
N ASP A 86 2.56 -17.03 -12.61
CA ASP A 86 3.82 -17.76 -12.86
C ASP A 86 4.87 -16.90 -13.58
N GLU A 87 4.46 -16.13 -14.59
CA GLU A 87 5.36 -15.18 -15.29
C GLU A 87 5.83 -14.08 -14.35
N LEU A 88 4.91 -13.51 -13.55
CA LEU A 88 5.23 -12.49 -12.57
C LEU A 88 6.18 -13.06 -11.50
N ALA A 89 5.91 -14.25 -10.98
CA ALA A 89 6.78 -14.92 -10.01
C ALA A 89 8.19 -15.12 -10.57
N LYS A 90 8.30 -15.60 -11.81
CA LYS A 90 9.59 -15.79 -12.49
C LYS A 90 10.37 -14.48 -12.64
N ASN A 91 9.70 -13.41 -13.08
CA ASN A 91 10.34 -12.09 -13.23
C ASN A 91 10.83 -11.55 -11.89
N LEU A 92 9.98 -11.61 -10.86
CA LEU A 92 10.31 -11.12 -9.52
C LEU A 92 11.45 -11.92 -8.87
N LEU A 93 11.49 -13.25 -9.05
CA LEU A 93 12.61 -14.06 -8.57
C LEU A 93 13.94 -13.70 -9.23
N ALA A 94 13.93 -13.21 -10.47
CA ALA A 94 15.13 -12.74 -11.15
C ALA A 94 15.59 -11.35 -10.67
N GLU A 95 14.67 -10.53 -10.17
CA GLU A 95 14.95 -9.22 -9.57
C GLU A 95 15.46 -9.31 -8.12
N LEU A 96 15.01 -10.31 -7.38
CA LEU A 96 15.30 -10.48 -5.96
C LEU A 96 16.64 -11.18 -5.71
N PRO A 97 17.25 -10.99 -4.52
CA PRO A 97 18.43 -11.75 -4.13
C PRO A 97 18.20 -13.26 -4.17
N PRO A 98 19.26 -14.08 -4.34
CA PRO A 98 19.14 -15.53 -4.29
C PRO A 98 18.51 -16.05 -2.99
N GLY A 99 17.80 -17.18 -3.07
CA GLY A 99 17.22 -17.85 -1.91
C GLY A 99 15.76 -17.52 -1.63
N PHE A 100 15.12 -16.73 -2.48
CA PHE A 100 13.67 -16.55 -2.44
C PHE A 100 12.93 -17.76 -3.04
N GLU A 101 11.85 -18.15 -2.37
CA GLU A 101 10.85 -19.12 -2.79
C GLU A 101 9.50 -18.44 -2.99
N VAL A 102 8.56 -19.13 -3.62
CA VAL A 102 7.21 -18.63 -3.89
C VAL A 102 6.19 -19.42 -3.10
N HIS A 103 5.34 -18.70 -2.37
CA HIS A 103 4.10 -19.21 -1.80
C HIS A 103 2.91 -18.46 -2.41
N GLN A 104 2.11 -19.18 -3.19
CA GLN A 104 0.91 -18.63 -3.81
C GLN A 104 -0.35 -19.01 -3.03
N THR A 105 -1.29 -18.08 -2.96
CA THR A 105 -2.62 -18.24 -2.36
C THR A 105 -3.69 -17.92 -3.40
N ARG A 106 -4.93 -17.65 -2.99
CA ARG A 106 -6.01 -17.33 -3.94
C ARG A 106 -5.79 -15.96 -4.59
N ASN A 107 -5.41 -14.96 -3.79
CA ASN A 107 -5.27 -13.57 -4.21
C ASN A 107 -3.81 -13.08 -4.14
N TYR A 108 -2.96 -13.73 -3.34
CA TYR A 108 -1.58 -13.29 -3.12
C TYR A 108 -0.52 -14.15 -3.80
N LEU A 109 0.53 -13.48 -4.28
CA LEU A 109 1.81 -14.05 -4.68
C LEU A 109 2.88 -13.62 -3.67
N ILE A 110 3.34 -14.55 -2.84
CA ILE A 110 4.29 -14.24 -1.76
C ILE A 110 5.68 -14.76 -2.14
N LEU A 111 6.63 -13.85 -2.30
CA LEU A 111 8.03 -14.17 -2.50
C LEU A 111 8.75 -14.05 -1.16
N HIS A 112 9.42 -15.10 -0.71
CA HIS A 112 10.05 -15.11 0.60
C HIS A 112 11.38 -15.86 0.63
N ASN A 113 12.36 -15.36 1.38
CA ASN A 113 13.50 -16.15 1.84
C ASN A 113 13.42 -16.44 3.36
N SER A 114 12.24 -16.22 3.96
CA SER A 114 11.90 -16.62 5.33
C SER A 114 11.55 -18.11 5.43
N SER A 115 11.18 -18.57 6.63
CA SER A 115 10.64 -19.93 6.78
C SER A 115 9.34 -20.11 5.99
N ARG A 116 9.15 -21.28 5.36
CA ARG A 116 7.90 -21.63 4.67
C ARG A 116 6.67 -21.57 5.60
N ALA A 117 6.84 -21.95 6.86
CA ALA A 117 5.77 -21.85 7.85
C ALA A 117 5.30 -20.39 8.04
N TYR A 118 6.25 -19.44 8.04
CA TYR A 118 5.95 -18.02 8.14
C TYR A 118 5.24 -17.48 6.90
N ALA A 119 5.72 -17.84 5.70
CA ALA A 119 5.06 -17.44 4.45
C ALA A 119 3.62 -17.94 4.36
N VAL A 120 3.36 -19.19 4.76
CA VAL A 120 2.00 -19.77 4.82
C VAL A 120 1.12 -19.05 5.84
N TRP A 121 1.69 -18.69 7.00
CA TRP A 121 0.99 -17.92 8.01
C TRP A 121 0.60 -16.53 7.50
N CYS A 122 1.54 -15.80 6.87
CA CYS A 122 1.28 -14.51 6.23
C CYS A 122 0.19 -14.60 5.17
N GLY A 123 0.26 -15.60 4.27
CA GLY A 123 -0.79 -15.83 3.27
C GLY A 123 -2.17 -16.02 3.90
N SER A 124 -2.24 -16.81 4.97
CA SER A 124 -3.50 -17.02 5.71
C SER A 124 -3.99 -15.74 6.40
N LEU A 125 -3.09 -14.90 6.91
CA LEU A 125 -3.44 -13.60 7.49
C LEU A 125 -4.00 -12.65 6.42
N PHE A 126 -3.31 -12.52 5.29
CA PHE A 126 -3.68 -11.57 4.23
C PHE A 126 -4.98 -11.98 3.54
N GLU A 127 -5.21 -13.27 3.31
CA GLU A 127 -6.49 -13.75 2.76
C GLU A 127 -7.68 -13.48 3.70
N ARG A 128 -7.48 -13.65 5.01
CA ARG A 128 -8.50 -13.28 6.01
C ARG A 128 -8.77 -11.77 5.97
N LEU A 129 -7.73 -10.95 5.91
CA LEU A 129 -7.86 -9.49 5.82
C LEU A 129 -8.58 -9.07 4.53
N TYR A 130 -8.24 -9.67 3.39
CA TYR A 130 -8.88 -9.42 2.10
C TYR A 130 -10.39 -9.68 2.14
N GLN A 131 -10.79 -10.83 2.70
CA GLN A 131 -12.20 -11.17 2.89
C GLN A 131 -12.89 -10.20 3.85
N ALA A 132 -12.24 -9.88 4.96
CA ALA A 132 -12.76 -9.00 6.00
C ALA A 132 -12.96 -7.55 5.48
N PHE A 133 -11.98 -7.01 4.75
CA PHE A 133 -12.05 -5.73 4.06
C PHE A 133 -13.21 -5.71 3.06
N SER A 134 -13.26 -6.73 2.18
CA SER A 134 -14.29 -6.81 1.15
C SER A 134 -15.70 -6.84 1.74
N ASN A 135 -15.89 -7.60 2.82
CA ASN A 135 -17.17 -7.72 3.50
C ASN A 135 -17.56 -6.44 4.26
N ASP A 136 -16.65 -5.79 4.99
CA ASP A 136 -16.99 -4.55 5.74
C ASP A 136 -17.47 -3.45 4.78
N TRP A 137 -16.81 -3.27 3.65
CA TRP A 137 -17.16 -2.21 2.70
C TRP A 137 -18.37 -2.54 1.82
N LYS A 138 -18.51 -3.78 1.34
CA LYS A 138 -19.72 -4.21 0.62
C LYS A 138 -20.97 -4.09 1.47
N ASN A 139 -20.90 -4.48 2.75
CA ASN A 139 -22.02 -4.34 3.69
C ASN A 139 -22.38 -2.87 3.98
N ARG A 140 -21.47 -1.93 3.68
CA ARG A 140 -21.68 -0.48 3.78
C ARG A 140 -22.09 0.17 2.45
N GLY A 141 -22.38 -0.63 1.42
CA GLY A 141 -22.85 -0.16 0.12
C GLY A 141 -21.75 0.32 -0.83
N PHE A 142 -20.48 0.03 -0.55
CA PHE A 142 -19.40 0.34 -1.48
C PHE A 142 -19.28 -0.73 -2.57
N GLU A 143 -19.09 -0.28 -3.81
CA GLU A 143 -18.71 -1.13 -4.91
C GLU A 143 -17.19 -1.30 -4.93
N LEU A 144 -16.72 -2.55 -4.91
CA LEU A 144 -15.30 -2.88 -4.95
C LEU A 144 -14.99 -3.71 -6.19
N THR A 145 -13.93 -3.36 -6.91
CA THR A 145 -13.47 -4.09 -8.12
C THR A 145 -12.57 -5.27 -7.75
N GLU A 146 -12.53 -6.32 -8.57
CA GLU A 146 -11.53 -7.38 -8.39
C GLU A 146 -10.10 -6.86 -8.71
N PRO A 147 -9.06 -7.33 -8.01
CA PRO A 147 -7.68 -7.01 -8.36
C PRO A 147 -7.35 -7.52 -9.76
N GLU A 148 -6.76 -6.64 -10.57
CA GLU A 148 -6.30 -6.99 -11.91
C GLU A 148 -4.99 -7.81 -11.89
N PHE A 149 -4.19 -7.64 -10.84
CA PHE A 149 -2.93 -8.34 -10.63
C PHE A 149 -2.99 -9.16 -9.34
N PRO A 150 -2.24 -10.27 -9.23
CA PRO A 150 -1.98 -10.90 -7.94
C PRO A 150 -1.43 -9.87 -6.94
N LEU A 151 -1.89 -9.92 -5.70
CA LEU A 151 -1.38 -9.06 -4.64
C LEU A 151 0.01 -9.57 -4.20
N VAL A 152 1.06 -8.80 -4.48
CA VAL A 152 2.44 -9.26 -4.24
C VAL A 152 2.92 -8.87 -2.85
N ALA A 153 3.46 -9.85 -2.11
CA ALA A 153 4.17 -9.63 -0.86
C ALA A 153 5.61 -10.18 -0.96
N VAL A 154 6.60 -9.35 -0.63
CA VAL A 154 8.02 -9.73 -0.57
C VAL A 154 8.45 -9.77 0.89
N ILE A 155 8.85 -10.96 1.36
CA ILE A 155 9.18 -11.23 2.76
C ILE A 155 10.66 -11.59 2.90
N PHE A 156 11.41 -10.70 3.52
CA PHE A 156 12.80 -10.93 3.88
C PHE A 156 12.90 -11.70 5.19
N GLY A 157 13.65 -12.80 5.24
CA GLY A 157 13.83 -13.63 6.42
C GLY A 157 14.65 -12.98 7.53
N ASP A 158 15.40 -11.92 7.22
CA ASP A 158 16.21 -11.19 8.19
C ASP A 158 16.14 -9.68 7.96
N ARG A 159 16.34 -8.93 9.05
CA ARG A 159 16.22 -7.47 9.05
C ARG A 159 17.33 -6.78 8.24
N GLU A 160 18.51 -7.38 8.16
CA GLU A 160 19.65 -6.77 7.47
C GLU A 160 19.44 -6.76 5.96
N SER A 161 18.99 -7.88 5.40
CA SER A 161 18.65 -7.99 3.97
C SER A 161 17.46 -7.12 3.60
N TYR A 162 16.43 -7.05 4.45
CA TYR A 162 15.32 -6.11 4.30
C TYR A 162 15.84 -4.66 4.21
N LEU A 163 16.66 -4.22 5.17
CA LEU A 163 17.17 -2.85 5.20
C LEU A 163 18.02 -2.53 3.97
N ARG A 164 18.90 -3.44 3.54
CA ARG A 164 19.70 -3.25 2.33
C ARG A 164 18.80 -3.03 1.11
N PHE A 165 17.77 -3.86 0.95
CA PHE A 165 16.83 -3.76 -0.16
C PHE A 165 16.01 -2.47 -0.09
N ALA A 166 15.44 -2.16 1.07
CA ALA A 166 14.58 -0.99 1.28
C ALA A 166 15.34 0.35 1.13
N ARG A 167 16.59 0.43 1.61
CA ARG A 167 17.45 1.62 1.46
C ARG A 167 17.87 1.85 0.02
N ALA A 168 18.22 0.79 -0.70
CA ALA A 168 18.60 0.89 -2.11
C ALA A 168 17.41 1.20 -3.03
N GLY A 169 16.19 0.92 -2.58
CA GLY A 169 14.95 1.16 -3.28
C GLY A 169 14.27 2.48 -2.87
N GLU A 170 13.01 2.40 -2.47
CA GLU A 170 12.12 3.56 -2.36
C GLU A 170 12.20 4.32 -1.03
N LEU A 171 12.75 3.70 0.03
CA LEU A 171 12.68 4.29 1.37
C LEU A 171 13.92 5.09 1.77
N GLY A 172 15.08 4.85 1.15
CA GLY A 172 16.34 5.45 1.61
C GLY A 172 16.55 5.24 3.12
N ASP A 173 16.98 6.27 3.84
CA ASP A 173 17.25 6.19 5.29
C ASP A 173 15.99 5.95 6.14
N ALA A 174 14.78 6.23 5.62
CA ALA A 174 13.53 5.97 6.33
C ALA A 174 13.27 4.47 6.56
N ALA A 175 13.98 3.58 5.85
CA ALA A 175 13.90 2.14 6.03
C ALA A 175 14.23 1.68 7.46
N GLU A 176 15.03 2.45 8.23
CA GLU A 176 15.44 2.03 9.57
C GLU A 176 14.30 1.92 10.59
N SER A 177 13.25 2.72 10.43
CA SER A 177 12.13 2.80 11.39
C SER A 177 10.90 2.02 10.96
N ILE A 178 10.92 1.40 9.77
CA ILE A 178 9.77 0.77 9.13
C ILE A 178 10.02 -0.74 9.04
N LEU A 179 9.04 -1.57 9.42
CA LEU A 179 9.14 -3.04 9.40
C LEU A 179 8.49 -3.68 8.16
N GLY A 180 7.74 -2.88 7.41
CA GLY A 180 7.20 -3.18 6.10
C GLY A 180 6.55 -1.95 5.50
N TYR A 181 6.44 -1.91 4.17
CA TYR A 181 5.80 -0.83 3.44
C TYR A 181 5.08 -1.37 2.21
N TYR A 182 4.00 -0.69 1.82
CA TYR A 182 3.37 -0.86 0.52
C TYR A 182 3.82 0.23 -0.46
N SER A 183 4.29 -0.20 -1.64
CA SER A 183 4.72 0.69 -2.71
C SER A 183 3.59 0.98 -3.69
N LEU A 184 3.19 2.25 -3.80
CA LEU A 184 2.24 2.70 -4.83
C LEU A 184 2.79 2.52 -6.24
N ARG A 185 4.12 2.62 -6.39
CA ARG A 185 4.80 2.44 -7.68
C ARG A 185 4.76 0.99 -8.12
N THR A 186 5.32 0.08 -7.32
CA THR A 186 5.49 -1.32 -7.73
C THR A 186 4.26 -2.19 -7.51
N ASN A 187 3.28 -1.71 -6.72
CA ASN A 187 2.13 -2.47 -6.22
C ASN A 187 2.48 -3.61 -5.25
N ARG A 188 3.67 -3.58 -4.65
CA ARG A 188 4.20 -4.65 -3.81
C ARG A 188 4.22 -4.21 -2.36
N MET A 189 3.82 -5.10 -1.46
CA MET A 189 4.14 -4.97 -0.06
C MET A 189 5.51 -5.63 0.20
N THR A 190 6.42 -4.94 0.88
CA THR A 190 7.74 -5.48 1.25
C THR A 190 7.90 -5.43 2.76
N MET A 191 8.28 -6.54 3.39
CA MET A 191 8.39 -6.65 4.84
C MET A 191 9.50 -7.59 5.30
N CYS A 192 9.87 -7.48 6.57
CA CYS A 192 10.74 -8.43 7.25
C CYS A 192 9.92 -9.52 7.95
N ASP A 193 10.48 -10.72 8.12
CA ASP A 193 9.95 -11.75 8.99
C ASP A 193 9.96 -11.24 10.44
N LEU A 194 8.76 -11.04 10.97
CA LEU A 194 8.54 -10.45 12.29
C LEU A 194 8.91 -11.39 13.42
N THR A 195 8.96 -12.70 13.15
CA THR A 195 9.25 -13.68 14.18
C THR A 195 10.69 -13.54 14.66
N GLY A 196 11.64 -13.25 13.77
CA GLY A 196 13.05 -13.02 14.14
C GLY A 196 13.27 -11.76 14.99
N ILE A 197 12.28 -10.85 15.01
CA ILE A 197 12.33 -9.59 15.77
C ILE A 197 11.76 -9.79 17.19
N SER A 198 10.86 -10.77 17.37
CA SER A 198 10.28 -11.06 18.68
C SER A 198 11.32 -11.61 19.65
N SER A 199 11.26 -11.10 20.88
CA SER A 199 12.08 -11.56 22.00
C SER A 199 11.89 -13.07 22.29
N LEU A 200 10.70 -13.60 22.01
CA LEU A 200 10.30 -15.00 22.27
C LEU A 200 10.83 -16.01 21.24
N ALA A 201 11.33 -15.53 20.09
CA ALA A 201 11.82 -16.38 19.01
C ALA A 201 13.36 -16.50 18.99
N ARG A 202 14.09 -15.75 19.82
CA ARG A 202 15.56 -15.74 19.82
C ARG A 202 16.13 -17.16 19.94
N GLY A 203 16.76 -17.65 18.87
CA GLY A 203 17.38 -18.98 18.80
C GLY A 203 16.44 -20.15 18.55
N ARG A 204 15.13 -19.93 18.33
CA ARG A 204 14.16 -20.99 18.04
C ARG A 204 13.93 -21.14 16.54
N ARG A 205 14.06 -22.37 16.04
CA ARG A 205 13.68 -22.70 14.65
C ARG A 205 12.16 -22.82 14.57
N ILE A 206 11.53 -21.95 13.80
CA ILE A 206 10.09 -21.94 13.60
C ILE A 206 9.71 -23.02 12.59
N ARG A 207 8.78 -23.90 13.00
CA ARG A 207 8.40 -25.09 12.23
C ARG A 207 6.90 -25.19 11.97
N SER A 208 6.06 -24.42 12.66
CA SER A 208 4.61 -24.50 12.49
C SER A 208 3.91 -23.15 12.67
N ALA A 209 2.71 -23.03 12.08
CA ALA A 209 1.84 -21.87 12.23
C ALA A 209 1.46 -21.62 13.69
N THR A 210 1.23 -22.66 14.48
CA THR A 210 0.87 -22.53 15.91
C THR A 210 1.97 -21.87 16.74
N GLN A 211 3.25 -22.14 16.43
CA GLN A 211 4.37 -21.44 17.08
C GLN A 211 4.39 -19.97 16.70
N ILE A 212 4.08 -19.65 15.46
CA ILE A 212 4.00 -18.28 14.96
C ILE A 212 2.85 -17.54 15.63
N ASP A 213 1.67 -18.15 15.75
CA ASP A 213 0.53 -17.57 16.46
C ASP A 213 0.88 -17.24 17.92
N GLN A 214 1.60 -18.14 18.61
CA GLN A 214 2.06 -17.89 19.99
C GLN A 214 3.05 -16.72 20.07
N ILE A 215 3.99 -16.61 19.13
CA ILE A 215 4.98 -15.54 19.09
C ILE A 215 4.30 -14.20 18.75
N LEU A 216 3.40 -14.19 17.77
CA LEU A 216 2.80 -12.98 17.22
C LEU A 216 1.55 -12.51 17.97
N SER A 217 0.98 -13.35 18.83
CA SER A 217 -0.04 -12.93 19.81
C SER A 217 0.57 -12.34 21.08
N ALA A 218 1.91 -12.34 21.21
CA ALA A 218 2.57 -11.74 22.35
C ALA A 218 2.47 -10.20 22.29
N PRO A 219 2.35 -9.50 23.43
CA PRO A 219 2.15 -8.04 23.45
C PRO A 219 3.21 -7.24 22.69
N ASP A 220 4.47 -7.67 22.69
CA ASP A 220 5.58 -7.04 21.97
C ASP A 220 5.47 -7.19 20.45
N ALA A 221 4.79 -8.23 19.96
CA ALA A 221 4.58 -8.49 18.54
C ALA A 221 3.30 -7.87 17.98
N LEU A 222 2.32 -7.51 18.82
CA LEU A 222 1.03 -6.96 18.37
C LEU A 222 1.18 -5.71 17.51
N MET A 223 2.05 -4.77 17.92
CA MET A 223 2.30 -3.55 17.14
C MET A 223 2.90 -3.86 15.77
N THR A 224 3.78 -4.85 15.73
CA THR A 224 4.47 -5.29 14.53
C THR A 224 3.52 -6.01 13.57
N VAL A 225 2.59 -6.81 14.10
CA VAL A 225 1.49 -7.39 13.31
C VAL A 225 0.55 -6.29 12.80
N ALA A 226 0.20 -5.31 13.64
CA ALA A 226 -0.64 -4.18 13.22
C ALA A 226 -0.03 -3.44 12.03
N THR A 227 1.29 -3.25 11.99
CA THR A 227 2.00 -2.67 10.83
C THR A 227 1.81 -3.48 9.56
N ILE A 228 2.02 -4.80 9.56
CA ILE A 228 1.86 -5.59 8.32
C ILE A 228 0.40 -5.63 7.84
N VAL A 229 -0.54 -5.56 8.79
CA VAL A 229 -1.96 -5.44 8.50
C VAL A 229 -2.28 -4.09 7.88
N HIS A 230 -1.67 -3.02 8.38
CA HIS A 230 -1.80 -1.67 7.85
C HIS A 230 -1.35 -1.63 6.38
N GLU A 231 -0.14 -2.13 6.08
CA GLU A 231 0.39 -2.16 4.71
C GLU A 231 -0.45 -3.04 3.77
N ALA A 232 -0.85 -4.23 4.24
CA ALA A 232 -1.73 -5.10 3.47
C ALA A 232 -3.10 -4.45 3.21
N THR A 233 -3.61 -3.65 4.15
CA THR A 233 -4.86 -2.89 3.97
C THR A 233 -4.72 -1.84 2.89
N HIS A 234 -3.60 -1.11 2.83
CA HIS A 234 -3.31 -0.21 1.72
C HIS A 234 -3.31 -0.96 0.40
N GLN A 235 -2.57 -2.07 0.31
CA GLN A 235 -2.51 -2.87 -0.91
C GLN A 235 -3.91 -3.31 -1.37
N ILE A 236 -4.75 -3.80 -0.46
CA ILE A 236 -6.12 -4.18 -0.79
C ILE A 236 -6.92 -2.95 -1.27
N ALA A 237 -6.87 -1.83 -0.55
CA ALA A 237 -7.63 -0.63 -0.88
C ALA A 237 -7.30 -0.08 -2.28
N TYR A 238 -6.01 -0.04 -2.64
CA TYR A 238 -5.56 0.43 -3.95
C TYR A 238 -5.81 -0.57 -5.10
N ASN A 239 -6.04 -1.86 -4.80
CA ASN A 239 -6.34 -2.88 -5.81
C ASN A 239 -7.82 -3.26 -5.89
N ARG A 240 -8.64 -2.80 -4.94
CA ARG A 240 -10.10 -3.04 -4.89
C ARG A 240 -10.93 -1.84 -5.33
N GLY A 241 -10.29 -0.81 -5.88
CA GLY A 241 -10.96 0.41 -6.36
C GLY A 241 -11.40 1.38 -5.27
N MET A 242 -10.95 1.20 -4.01
CA MET A 242 -11.20 2.17 -2.94
C MET A 242 -10.33 3.43 -3.11
N HIS A 243 -9.09 3.22 -3.55
CA HIS A 243 -8.12 4.26 -3.85
C HIS A 243 -7.50 4.02 -5.23
N VAL A 244 -6.94 5.07 -5.83
CA VAL A 244 -6.20 4.99 -7.09
C VAL A 244 -4.73 5.29 -6.82
N ARG A 245 -3.81 4.41 -7.24
CA ARG A 245 -2.37 4.58 -7.01
C ARG A 245 -1.87 5.85 -7.71
N LEU A 246 -1.00 6.59 -7.02
CA LEU A 246 -0.47 7.89 -7.46
C LEU A 246 -1.51 8.99 -7.71
N SER A 247 -2.75 8.82 -7.24
CA SER A 247 -3.72 9.92 -7.15
C SER A 247 -3.48 10.79 -5.91
N ASP A 248 -4.07 11.98 -5.89
CA ASP A 248 -4.04 12.90 -4.75
C ASP A 248 -4.99 12.46 -3.60
N CYS A 249 -4.96 11.17 -3.24
CA CYS A 249 -5.71 10.64 -2.11
C CYS A 249 -5.19 11.27 -0.81
N PRO A 250 -6.01 12.03 -0.04
CA PRO A 250 -5.53 12.69 1.17
C PRO A 250 -5.02 11.68 2.19
N LEU A 251 -3.85 11.92 2.79
CA LEU A 251 -3.25 10.96 3.71
C LEU A 251 -4.14 10.68 4.93
N TRP A 252 -4.86 11.68 5.45
CA TRP A 252 -5.77 11.44 6.58
C TRP A 252 -6.81 10.36 6.29
N LEU A 253 -7.28 10.28 5.03
CA LEU A 253 -8.29 9.31 4.63
C LEU A 253 -7.64 7.93 4.42
N ALA A 254 -6.57 7.87 3.63
CA ALA A 254 -5.87 6.61 3.35
C ALA A 254 -5.38 5.94 4.65
N GLU A 255 -4.75 6.72 5.52
CA GLU A 255 -4.17 6.24 6.79
C GLU A 255 -5.26 5.93 7.82
N GLY A 256 -6.27 6.79 7.95
CA GLY A 256 -7.39 6.55 8.85
C GLY A 256 -8.17 5.30 8.50
N LEU A 257 -8.33 5.00 7.20
CA LEU A 257 -8.93 3.76 6.71
C LEU A 257 -8.05 2.55 6.98
N ALA A 258 -6.74 2.63 6.78
CA ALA A 258 -5.82 1.53 7.10
C ALA A 258 -5.85 1.18 8.60
N ILE A 259 -5.79 2.20 9.47
CA ILE A 259 -5.83 2.02 10.93
C ILE A 259 -7.11 1.36 11.42
N ARG A 260 -8.23 1.50 10.71
CA ARG A 260 -9.50 0.80 11.03
C ARG A 260 -9.32 -0.72 11.11
N PHE A 261 -8.39 -1.28 10.33
CA PHE A 261 -8.15 -2.71 10.23
C PHE A 261 -6.99 -3.18 11.14
N GLU A 262 -6.22 -2.26 11.76
CA GLU A 262 -5.09 -2.54 12.68
C GLU A 262 -5.45 -3.26 13.99
N THR A 263 -6.72 -3.64 14.19
CA THR A 263 -7.15 -4.43 15.35
C THR A 263 -7.46 -5.88 14.94
N PRO A 264 -6.43 -6.70 14.60
CA PRO A 264 -6.62 -8.10 14.23
C PRO A 264 -7.10 -8.93 15.42
N ASP A 265 -8.11 -9.78 15.20
CA ASP A 265 -8.33 -10.93 16.06
C ASP A 265 -7.51 -12.12 15.55
N LEU A 266 -6.28 -12.24 16.06
CA LEU A 266 -5.38 -13.35 15.73
C LEU A 266 -5.85 -14.70 16.32
N SER A 267 -6.72 -14.69 17.33
CA SER A 267 -7.18 -15.91 18.02
C SER A 267 -8.28 -16.68 17.26
N SER A 268 -8.95 -16.03 16.31
CA SER A 268 -10.06 -16.59 15.56
C SER A 268 -9.64 -17.14 14.21
N ALA A 269 -9.73 -18.47 14.06
CA ALA A 269 -9.55 -19.16 12.79
C ALA A 269 -10.69 -18.87 11.77
N LYS A 270 -11.85 -18.39 12.23
CA LYS A 270 -13.06 -18.19 11.43
C LYS A 270 -13.36 -16.74 11.05
N GLY A 271 -12.53 -15.78 11.44
CA GLY A 271 -12.73 -14.39 11.00
C GLY A 271 -11.91 -13.36 11.75
N TRP A 272 -11.80 -12.20 11.12
CA TRP A 272 -11.20 -10.97 11.65
C TRP A 272 -12.22 -10.25 12.55
N ARG A 273 -12.40 -10.73 13.78
CA ARG A 273 -13.33 -10.07 14.71
C ARG A 273 -12.73 -8.73 15.14
N GLY A 274 -13.57 -7.71 15.24
CA GLY A 274 -13.15 -6.41 15.75
C GLY A 274 -12.72 -5.37 14.71
N ILE A 275 -13.00 -5.56 13.41
CA ILE A 275 -12.82 -4.48 12.43
C ILE A 275 -13.56 -3.24 12.90
N GLY A 276 -12.85 -2.10 12.91
CA GLY A 276 -13.43 -0.84 13.33
C GLY A 276 -13.78 -0.74 14.81
N GLN A 277 -13.24 -1.64 15.64
CA GLN A 277 -13.21 -1.41 17.09
C GLN A 277 -12.27 -0.24 17.44
N VAL A 278 -12.34 0.19 18.68
CA VAL A 278 -11.43 1.22 19.18
C VAL A 278 -10.00 0.68 19.13
N ASN A 279 -9.09 1.42 18.50
CA ASN A 279 -7.66 1.13 18.57
C ASN A 279 -7.10 1.80 19.84
N PRO A 280 -6.73 1.04 20.89
CA PRO A 280 -6.35 1.61 22.18
C PRO A 280 -5.11 2.51 22.09
N SER A 281 -4.10 2.08 21.32
CA SER A 281 -2.85 2.84 21.14
C SER A 281 -3.09 4.17 20.44
N ARG A 282 -3.99 4.20 19.45
CA ARG A 282 -4.36 5.44 18.74
C ARG A 282 -5.23 6.34 19.60
N LEU A 283 -6.13 5.77 20.41
CA LEU A 283 -6.93 6.53 21.37
C LEU A 283 -6.07 7.18 22.45
N GLU A 284 -5.13 6.44 23.03
CA GLU A 284 -4.17 6.96 24.01
C GLU A 284 -3.38 8.13 23.41
N ARG A 285 -2.77 7.93 22.24
CA ARG A 285 -2.04 8.99 21.54
C ARG A 285 -2.92 10.20 21.23
N PHE A 286 -4.15 10.00 20.80
CA PHE A 286 -5.07 11.09 20.50
C PHE A 286 -5.43 11.87 21.77
N ASN A 287 -5.70 11.19 22.89
CA ASN A 287 -5.99 11.81 24.18
C ASN A 287 -4.81 12.66 24.69
N GLU A 288 -3.57 12.17 24.56
CA GLU A 288 -2.37 12.96 24.86
C GLU A 288 -2.26 14.20 23.97
N TYR A 289 -2.60 14.06 22.69
CA TYR A 289 -2.54 15.15 21.73
C TYR A 289 -3.57 16.25 22.02
N LEU A 290 -4.76 15.90 22.53
CA LEU A 290 -5.85 16.85 22.81
C LEU A 290 -5.40 18.05 23.66
N ALA A 291 -4.52 17.84 24.64
CA ALA A 291 -4.05 18.91 25.53
C ALA A 291 -3.27 20.04 24.80
N ARG A 292 -2.69 19.72 23.64
CA ARG A 292 -1.88 20.64 22.82
C ARG A 292 -2.37 20.74 21.38
N ARG A 293 -3.58 20.24 21.12
CA ARG A 293 -4.18 20.20 19.78
C ARG A 293 -4.58 21.63 19.37
N PRO A 294 -4.03 22.18 18.29
CA PRO A 294 -4.37 23.53 17.87
C PRO A 294 -5.81 23.59 17.35
N ALA A 295 -6.43 24.78 17.42
CA ALA A 295 -7.83 24.96 17.05
C ALA A 295 -8.11 24.63 15.57
N ASP A 296 -7.12 24.84 14.70
CA ASP A 296 -7.18 24.56 13.26
C ASP A 296 -6.70 23.14 12.89
N SER A 297 -6.44 22.27 13.87
CA SER A 297 -5.90 20.91 13.66
C SER A 297 -6.72 20.08 12.66
N LEU A 298 -8.06 20.13 12.74
CA LEU A 298 -8.91 19.38 11.82
C LEU A 298 -8.81 19.92 10.38
N ALA A 299 -8.82 21.25 10.22
CA ALA A 299 -8.73 21.88 8.92
C ALA A 299 -7.37 21.59 8.26
N THR A 300 -6.28 21.68 9.04
CA THR A 300 -4.94 21.38 8.55
C THR A 300 -4.72 19.90 8.27
N LEU A 301 -5.35 18.98 9.03
CA LEU A 301 -5.32 17.54 8.76
C LEU A 301 -5.97 17.19 7.42
N ILE A 302 -7.11 17.82 7.11
CA ILE A 302 -7.87 17.53 5.88
C ILE A 302 -7.22 18.20 4.66
N ALA A 303 -6.70 19.43 4.82
CA ALA A 303 -6.22 20.23 3.71
C ALA A 303 -4.73 20.00 3.36
N LYS A 304 -3.92 19.42 4.27
CA LYS A 304 -2.47 19.30 4.11
C LYS A 304 -1.92 17.99 4.66
N ASP A 305 -0.89 17.48 3.97
CA ASP A 305 -0.18 16.26 4.37
C ASP A 305 1.05 16.51 5.25
N ASP A 306 1.46 17.78 5.44
CA ASP A 306 2.71 18.16 6.11
C ASP A 306 2.91 17.48 7.47
N ARG A 307 1.81 17.29 8.20
CA ARG A 307 1.82 16.69 9.54
C ARG A 307 2.19 15.20 9.52
N PHE A 308 1.85 14.47 8.46
CA PHE A 308 2.24 13.08 8.26
C PHE A 308 3.70 12.96 7.83
N ARG A 309 4.18 13.92 7.03
CA ARG A 309 5.55 13.94 6.50
C ARG A 309 6.60 14.41 7.50
N ASN A 310 6.18 15.05 8.60
CA ASN A 310 7.07 15.48 9.67
C ASN A 310 7.09 14.45 10.81
N PRO A 311 8.24 13.79 11.09
CA PRO A 311 8.35 12.78 12.15
C PRO A 311 7.91 13.27 13.54
N ALA A 312 8.07 14.56 13.85
CA ALA A 312 7.68 15.13 15.14
C ALA A 312 6.16 15.23 15.34
N THR A 313 5.39 15.26 14.24
CA THR A 313 3.92 15.41 14.26
C THR A 313 3.17 14.19 13.73
N ALA A 314 3.85 13.29 13.03
CA ALA A 314 3.26 12.15 12.34
C ALA A 314 2.38 11.30 13.26
N LEU A 315 2.90 10.88 14.42
CA LEU A 315 2.13 10.03 15.35
C LEU A 315 0.80 10.67 15.80
N ASN A 316 0.78 11.99 15.99
CA ASN A 316 -0.45 12.72 16.33
C ASN A 316 -1.39 12.83 15.12
N ALA A 317 -0.84 13.01 13.91
CA ALA A 317 -1.61 13.04 12.67
C ALA A 317 -2.30 11.69 12.41
N TYR A 318 -1.58 10.58 12.55
CA TYR A 318 -2.14 9.23 12.46
C TYR A 318 -3.26 8.98 13.48
N ALA A 319 -3.03 9.39 14.74
CA ALA A 319 -4.03 9.22 15.79
C ALA A 319 -5.30 10.05 15.51
N GLU A 320 -5.15 11.29 15.05
CA GLU A 320 -6.30 12.14 14.68
C GLU A 320 -7.02 11.66 13.41
N ALA A 321 -6.28 11.18 12.41
CA ALA A 321 -6.83 10.59 11.18
C ALA A 321 -7.71 9.37 11.48
N TRP A 322 -7.25 8.49 12.37
CA TRP A 322 -8.04 7.40 12.90
C TRP A 322 -9.29 7.91 13.62
N ALA A 323 -9.16 8.87 14.54
CA ALA A 323 -10.28 9.39 15.30
C ALA A 323 -11.36 10.01 14.39
N LEU A 324 -10.94 10.78 13.38
CA LEU A 324 -11.83 11.36 12.38
C LEU A 324 -12.53 10.27 11.56
N THR A 325 -11.77 9.31 11.03
CA THR A 325 -12.33 8.21 10.22
C THR A 325 -13.31 7.37 11.03
N TYR A 326 -12.95 7.04 12.27
CA TYR A 326 -13.81 6.33 13.21
C TYR A 326 -15.12 7.08 13.45
N PHE A 327 -15.05 8.39 13.73
CA PHE A 327 -16.21 9.25 13.93
C PHE A 327 -17.11 9.28 12.69
N LEU A 328 -16.53 9.53 11.51
CA LEU A 328 -17.28 9.64 10.24
C LEU A 328 -17.98 8.33 9.87
N ILE A 329 -17.37 7.18 10.15
CA ILE A 329 -17.98 5.88 9.84
C ILE A 329 -19.11 5.52 10.82
N ARG A 330 -19.00 5.93 12.09
CA ARG A 330 -20.02 5.64 13.11
C ARG A 330 -21.24 6.54 13.05
N ASN A 331 -21.09 7.77 12.54
CA ASN A 331 -22.14 8.78 12.53
C ASN A 331 -22.71 9.01 11.11
N ARG A 332 -22.81 7.94 10.31
CA ARG A 332 -23.45 7.96 8.98
C ARG A 332 -24.96 7.77 9.06
#